data_AF-A0A7K0SIT0-F1
#
_entry.id   AF-A0A7K0SIT0-F1
#
_cell.length_a   1.000
_cell.length_b   1.000
_cell.length_c   1.000
_cell.angle_alpha   90.00
_cell.angle_beta   90.00
_cell.angle_gamma   90.00
#
_symmetry.space_group_name_H-M   'P 1'
#
loop_
_entity.id
_entity.type
_entity.pdbx_description
1 polymer ?
#
loop_
_entity_poly.entity_id
_entity_poly.type
_entity_poly.pdbx_seq_one_letter_code
_entity_poly.pdbx_strand_id
1 'polypeptide(L)'
;MCGIIAVLRRPSDRPIPGLTGLEADLGLARGHLESARALLESPGGALEASAEVRLAAAHIGAVDQSLRGVPGALALLVDPIAAASLESMASSLRKNIEALEAILDAGFVDADHLEELNEALVEVKDAQWAVSNDRIKTARSIAGLLNGLDPATNHGAVAAMHSVQVALSAIDRLEVRGRDSAGLQLFVSNPAIDLTAPDVLSLVAQRADDRLYRGGAVGIVDGALVFVYKAAAEIGELGDNVAALRRSISEDALLHLAIMGKSAQIAVLGHTRWASVGIISEANAHPLNSIEAGSADSSVVGPYVAAALNGDVDNFRELIEQNSLSIPSEITTDAKVIPALVSRAISASETSLSSDSDLSGSLVAAFAKTVASFEGSMAIAAHSGADPNQLLLALRGSGQALYIGLADDSYVVASEPYGVVEEASQYVRLDGETPSDLDNPEASRGQIVVLDAALAGSLAGIRRFSYDGSVIEVGAEDLARAEVTTRDIDRGAFPHFLLKEISESPASFRKTLRAKLIERDGVLVVDVGRDALPDSIREKLSSGALRRVLVIGQGTAAVAGQSLAAALADLAGSQLVVEALPATELSG
;
A
#
# COMPACT_ATOMS: atom_id res chain seq x y z
N MET A 1 9.03 -6.38 -9.82
CA MET A 1 9.11 -5.05 -9.15
C MET A 1 9.20 -5.29 -7.67
N CYS A 2 9.98 -4.53 -6.92
CA CYS A 2 9.98 -4.68 -5.47
C CYS A 2 8.77 -3.94 -4.83
N GLY A 3 8.55 -4.09 -3.53
CA GLY A 3 7.50 -3.40 -2.79
C GLY A 3 8.07 -2.58 -1.64
N ILE A 4 8.00 -1.24 -1.68
CA ILE A 4 8.28 -0.38 -0.52
C ILE A 4 7.02 -0.23 0.31
N ILE A 5 7.13 -0.31 1.63
CA ILE A 5 6.05 -0.06 2.58
C ILE A 5 6.57 0.84 3.71
N ALA A 6 5.82 1.84 4.13
CA ALA A 6 6.10 2.54 5.38
C ALA A 6 4.83 2.94 6.10
N VAL A 7 4.87 2.95 7.44
CA VAL A 7 3.77 3.41 8.28
C VAL A 7 4.32 4.44 9.26
N LEU A 8 3.85 5.67 9.12
CA LEU A 8 4.18 6.79 10.01
C LEU A 8 2.89 7.28 10.67
N ARG A 9 2.88 7.39 12.00
CA ARG A 9 1.66 7.55 12.79
C ARG A 9 1.80 8.63 13.85
N ARG A 10 0.70 9.33 14.13
CA ARG A 10 0.47 10.09 15.37
C ARG A 10 -0.42 9.33 16.36
N PRO A 11 -0.39 9.66 17.66
CA PRO A 11 -1.40 9.18 18.60
C PRO A 11 -2.81 9.55 18.13
N SER A 12 -3.74 8.60 18.23
CA SER A 12 -5.14 8.84 17.90
C SER A 12 -5.84 9.65 19.00
N ASP A 13 -6.64 10.63 18.59
CA ASP A 13 -7.54 11.40 19.48
C ASP A 13 -8.98 10.87 19.44
N ARG A 14 -9.28 9.93 18.54
CA ARG A 14 -10.62 9.35 18.37
C ARG A 14 -10.95 8.40 19.53
N PRO A 15 -12.16 8.50 20.13
CA PRO A 15 -12.56 7.61 21.20
C PRO A 15 -12.69 6.16 20.70
N ILE A 16 -12.46 5.19 21.60
CA ILE A 16 -12.72 3.78 21.33
C ILE A 16 -14.23 3.61 21.11
N PRO A 17 -14.67 3.13 19.93
CA PRO A 17 -16.10 2.98 19.64
C PRO A 17 -16.72 1.88 20.50
N GLY A 18 -17.99 2.06 20.89
CA GLY A 18 -18.77 1.03 21.57
C GLY A 18 -19.35 0.03 20.56
N LEU A 19 -19.09 -1.27 20.75
CA LEU A 19 -19.50 -2.30 19.79
C LEU A 19 -21.02 -2.51 19.71
N THR A 20 -21.77 -2.29 20.78
CA THR A 20 -23.25 -2.42 20.78
C THR A 20 -23.94 -1.50 19.78
N GLY A 21 -23.41 -0.28 19.59
CA GLY A 21 -23.94 0.64 18.57
C GLY A 21 -23.71 0.10 17.16
N LEU A 22 -22.52 -0.46 16.92
CA LEU A 22 -22.15 -1.04 15.63
C LEU A 22 -22.95 -2.31 15.32
N GLU A 23 -23.26 -3.13 16.32
CA GLU A 23 -24.18 -4.26 16.17
C GLU A 23 -25.58 -3.80 15.72
N ALA A 24 -26.08 -2.68 16.26
CA ALA A 24 -27.37 -2.12 15.83
C ALA A 24 -27.33 -1.70 14.36
N ASP A 25 -26.25 -1.06 13.89
CA ASP A 25 -26.07 -0.71 12.48
C ASP A 25 -26.04 -1.94 11.56
N LEU A 26 -25.32 -3.01 11.94
CA LEU A 26 -25.36 -4.27 11.18
C LEU A 26 -26.75 -4.92 11.19
N GLY A 27 -27.52 -4.73 12.26
CA GLY A 27 -28.92 -5.15 12.35
C GLY A 27 -29.83 -4.41 11.37
N LEU A 28 -29.67 -3.09 11.24
CA LEU A 28 -30.37 -2.26 10.25
C LEU A 28 -29.99 -2.66 8.83
N ALA A 29 -28.69 -2.84 8.56
CA ALA A 29 -28.21 -3.30 7.26
C ALA A 29 -28.83 -4.64 6.85
N ARG A 30 -28.99 -5.58 7.79
CA ARG A 30 -29.68 -6.85 7.52
C ARG A 30 -31.14 -6.62 7.11
N GLY A 31 -31.86 -5.76 7.83
CA GLY A 31 -33.25 -5.42 7.51
C GLY A 31 -33.38 -4.85 6.09
N HIS A 32 -32.48 -3.97 5.69
CA HIS A 32 -32.43 -3.43 4.32
C HIS A 32 -32.16 -4.51 3.26
N LEU A 33 -31.23 -5.42 3.51
CA LEU A 33 -30.96 -6.55 2.59
C LEU A 33 -32.16 -7.49 2.45
N GLU A 34 -32.87 -7.75 3.55
CA GLU A 34 -34.10 -8.56 3.55
C GLU A 34 -35.23 -7.87 2.76
N SER A 35 -35.39 -6.55 2.92
CA SER A 35 -36.33 -5.73 2.14
C SER A 35 -35.98 -5.74 0.65
N ALA A 36 -34.70 -5.52 0.30
CA ALA A 36 -34.23 -5.59 -1.09
C ALA A 36 -34.56 -6.93 -1.73
N ARG A 37 -34.37 -8.04 -1.00
CA ARG A 37 -34.68 -9.38 -1.49
C ARG A 37 -36.16 -9.54 -1.80
N ALA A 38 -37.03 -9.08 -0.90
CA ALA A 38 -38.48 -9.14 -1.10
C ALA A 38 -38.94 -8.29 -2.30
N LEU A 39 -38.31 -7.13 -2.52
CA LEU A 39 -38.60 -6.25 -3.67
C LEU A 39 -38.25 -6.92 -5.00
N LEU A 40 -37.15 -7.67 -5.06
CA LEU A 40 -36.74 -8.41 -6.26
C LEU A 40 -37.64 -9.60 -6.60
N GLU A 41 -38.54 -10.03 -5.70
CA GLU A 41 -39.55 -11.04 -6.01
C GLU A 41 -40.71 -10.47 -6.84
N SER A 42 -40.83 -9.13 -6.95
CA SER A 42 -41.88 -8.44 -7.69
C SER A 42 -41.35 -7.78 -8.98
N PRO A 43 -42.06 -7.86 -10.12
CA PRO A 43 -41.67 -7.14 -11.33
C PRO A 43 -41.55 -5.64 -11.09
N GLY A 44 -40.47 -5.03 -11.57
CA GLY A 44 -40.21 -3.59 -11.45
C GLY A 44 -39.59 -3.12 -10.13
N GLY A 45 -39.33 -4.01 -9.16
CA GLY A 45 -38.75 -3.65 -7.86
C GLY A 45 -37.23 -3.41 -7.84
N ALA A 46 -36.57 -3.40 -8.99
CA ALA A 46 -35.10 -3.34 -9.09
C ALA A 46 -34.53 -2.00 -8.57
N LEU A 47 -35.22 -0.90 -8.84
CA LEU A 47 -34.83 0.44 -8.42
C LEU A 47 -34.96 0.62 -6.90
N GLU A 48 -36.08 0.20 -6.30
CA GLU A 48 -36.26 0.23 -4.86
C GLU A 48 -35.29 -0.74 -4.16
N ALA A 49 -35.05 -1.91 -4.74
CA ALA A 49 -34.06 -2.85 -4.22
C ALA A 49 -32.65 -2.25 -4.24
N SER A 50 -32.26 -1.53 -5.29
CA SER A 50 -30.95 -0.87 -5.35
C SER A 50 -30.79 0.19 -4.25
N ALA A 51 -31.84 0.97 -3.99
CA ALA A 51 -31.86 1.94 -2.90
C ALA A 51 -31.70 1.28 -1.52
N GLU A 52 -32.43 0.19 -1.25
CA GLU A 52 -32.30 -0.59 -0.01
C GLU A 52 -30.89 -1.18 0.14
N VAL A 53 -30.29 -1.71 -0.93
CA VAL A 53 -28.91 -2.22 -0.90
C VAL A 53 -27.90 -1.11 -0.60
N ARG A 54 -28.08 0.10 -1.14
CA ARG A 54 -27.22 1.26 -0.81
C ARG A 54 -27.37 1.70 0.64
N LEU A 55 -28.57 1.65 1.22
CA LEU A 55 -28.77 1.89 2.65
C LEU A 55 -28.03 0.86 3.51
N ALA A 56 -28.11 -0.43 3.13
CA ALA A 56 -27.32 -1.47 3.79
C ALA A 56 -25.81 -1.20 3.68
N ALA A 57 -25.32 -0.82 2.50
CA ALA A 57 -23.91 -0.45 2.28
C ALA A 57 -23.48 0.73 3.17
N ALA A 58 -24.34 1.75 3.32
CA ALA A 58 -24.07 2.90 4.17
C ALA A 58 -23.94 2.51 5.65
N HIS A 59 -24.84 1.68 6.19
CA HIS A 59 -24.75 1.20 7.57
C HIS A 59 -23.50 0.35 7.80
N ILE A 60 -23.17 -0.57 6.90
CA ILE A 60 -21.96 -1.39 7.01
C ILE A 60 -20.71 -0.51 6.87
N GLY A 61 -20.73 0.47 5.97
CA GLY A 61 -19.65 1.44 5.80
C GLY A 61 -19.41 2.30 7.03
N ALA A 62 -20.45 2.70 7.76
CA ALA A 62 -20.32 3.39 9.05
C ALA A 62 -19.64 2.51 10.12
N VAL A 63 -19.91 1.19 10.10
CA VAL A 63 -19.23 0.22 10.96
C VAL A 63 -17.76 0.09 10.57
N ASP A 64 -17.42 -0.05 9.28
CA ASP A 64 -16.03 -0.05 8.81
C ASP A 64 -15.31 1.21 9.29
N GLN A 65 -15.84 2.40 9.00
CA GLN A 65 -15.27 3.68 9.38
C GLN A 65 -15.03 3.77 10.89
N SER A 66 -16.01 3.33 11.70
CA SER A 66 -15.87 3.33 13.16
C SER A 66 -14.77 2.39 13.65
N LEU A 67 -14.50 1.30 12.93
CA LEU A 67 -13.49 0.30 13.28
C LEU A 67 -12.10 0.55 12.67
N ARG A 68 -11.88 1.64 11.93
CA ARG A 68 -10.57 1.94 11.33
C ARG A 68 -9.52 2.32 12.38
N GLY A 69 -8.25 2.02 12.08
CA GLY A 69 -7.15 2.43 12.93
C GLY A 69 -7.16 1.83 14.34
N VAL A 70 -6.36 2.44 15.22
CA VAL A 70 -6.10 1.93 16.57
C VAL A 70 -7.32 1.91 17.48
N PRO A 71 -8.20 2.93 17.50
CA PRO A 71 -9.40 2.89 18.36
C PRO A 71 -10.32 1.72 18.00
N GLY A 72 -10.49 1.42 16.71
CA GLY A 72 -11.28 0.28 16.26
C GLY A 72 -10.66 -1.07 16.61
N ALA A 73 -9.34 -1.21 16.41
CA ALA A 73 -8.62 -2.40 16.85
C ALA A 73 -8.73 -2.61 18.37
N LEU A 74 -8.59 -1.54 19.17
CA LEU A 74 -8.79 -1.60 20.62
C LEU A 74 -10.21 -2.04 20.99
N ALA A 75 -11.25 -1.50 20.34
CA ALA A 75 -12.63 -1.91 20.62
C ALA A 75 -12.84 -3.41 20.43
N LEU A 76 -12.31 -3.96 19.34
CA LEU A 76 -12.41 -5.39 19.02
C LEU A 76 -11.57 -6.28 19.95
N LEU A 77 -10.43 -5.79 20.41
CA LEU A 77 -9.49 -6.55 21.24
C LEU A 77 -9.87 -6.55 22.73
N VAL A 78 -10.44 -5.45 23.23
CA VAL A 78 -10.80 -5.28 24.65
C VAL A 78 -12.10 -6.01 25.00
N ASP A 79 -13.04 -6.12 24.06
CA ASP A 79 -14.28 -6.87 24.22
C ASP A 79 -14.40 -8.01 23.19
N PRO A 80 -13.72 -9.16 23.42
CA PRO A 80 -13.72 -10.27 22.48
C PRO A 80 -15.11 -10.93 22.32
N ILE A 81 -16.00 -10.78 23.31
CA ILE A 81 -17.35 -11.35 23.23
C ILE A 81 -18.20 -10.54 22.25
N ALA A 82 -18.22 -9.22 22.40
CA ALA A 82 -18.93 -8.36 21.46
C ALA A 82 -18.27 -8.39 20.06
N ALA A 83 -16.94 -8.50 19.97
CA ALA A 83 -16.26 -8.68 18.69
C ALA A 83 -16.69 -9.97 17.96
N ALA A 84 -16.83 -11.09 18.68
CA ALA A 84 -17.32 -12.35 18.10
C ALA A 84 -18.79 -12.26 17.66
N SER A 85 -19.62 -11.55 18.41
CA SER A 85 -21.00 -11.25 18.03
C SER A 85 -21.05 -10.43 16.73
N LEU A 86 -20.27 -9.36 16.64
CA LEU A 86 -20.14 -8.53 15.45
C LEU A 86 -19.65 -9.34 14.23
N GLU A 87 -18.68 -10.24 14.41
CA GLU A 87 -18.21 -11.15 13.36
C GLU A 87 -19.32 -12.09 12.86
N SER A 88 -20.11 -12.66 13.77
CA SER A 88 -21.25 -13.50 13.42
C SER A 88 -22.30 -12.72 12.61
N MET A 89 -22.58 -11.47 12.99
CA MET A 89 -23.50 -10.59 12.25
C MET A 89 -22.96 -10.26 10.85
N ALA A 90 -21.68 -9.88 10.74
CA ALA A 90 -21.03 -9.62 9.46
C ALA A 90 -21.05 -10.85 8.54
N SER A 91 -20.85 -12.07 9.08
CA SER A 91 -20.98 -13.32 8.33
C SER A 91 -22.42 -13.57 7.86
N SER A 92 -23.42 -13.24 8.68
CA SER A 92 -24.83 -13.33 8.29
C SER A 92 -25.18 -12.36 7.16
N LEU A 93 -24.62 -11.14 7.16
CA LEU A 93 -24.82 -10.17 6.08
C LEU A 93 -24.25 -10.69 4.76
N ARG A 94 -23.06 -11.30 4.77
CA ARG A 94 -22.46 -11.92 3.58
C ARG A 94 -23.41 -12.90 2.90
N LYS A 95 -24.04 -13.79 3.67
CA LYS A 95 -25.01 -14.77 3.13
C LYS A 95 -26.24 -14.11 2.50
N ASN A 96 -26.72 -13.01 3.07
CA ASN A 96 -27.84 -12.25 2.48
C ASN A 96 -27.43 -11.60 1.15
N ILE A 97 -26.22 -11.04 1.08
CA ILE A 97 -25.68 -10.45 -0.14
C ILE A 97 -25.47 -11.51 -1.23
N GLU A 98 -24.92 -12.67 -0.89
CA GLU A 98 -24.78 -13.82 -1.80
C GLU A 98 -26.14 -14.27 -2.35
N ALA A 99 -27.19 -14.26 -1.52
CA ALA A 99 -28.54 -14.59 -1.96
C ALA A 99 -29.11 -13.56 -2.96
N LEU A 100 -28.84 -12.27 -2.77
CA LEU A 100 -29.20 -11.23 -3.74
C LEU A 100 -28.44 -11.41 -5.06
N GLU A 101 -27.12 -11.64 -5.01
CA GLU A 101 -26.30 -11.88 -6.20
C GLU A 101 -26.81 -13.08 -7.00
N ALA A 102 -27.24 -14.15 -6.33
CA ALA A 102 -27.83 -15.32 -6.98
C ALA A 102 -29.16 -15.02 -7.73
N ILE A 103 -29.96 -14.08 -7.22
CA ILE A 103 -31.20 -13.64 -7.90
C ILE A 103 -30.86 -12.90 -9.20
N LEU A 104 -29.87 -12.01 -9.17
CA LEU A 104 -29.41 -11.30 -10.37
C LEU A 104 -28.84 -12.28 -11.41
N ASP A 105 -28.04 -13.26 -10.96
CA ASP A 105 -27.43 -14.26 -11.83
C ASP A 105 -28.46 -15.14 -12.56
N ALA A 106 -29.64 -15.32 -11.96
CA ALA A 106 -30.73 -16.08 -12.54
C ALA A 106 -31.51 -15.30 -13.63
N GLY A 107 -31.25 -14.00 -13.81
CA GLY A 107 -31.81 -13.20 -14.90
C GLY A 107 -33.28 -12.79 -14.71
N PHE A 108 -33.79 -12.77 -13.47
CA PHE A 108 -35.17 -12.39 -13.15
C PHE A 108 -35.40 -10.88 -12.97
N VAL A 109 -34.37 -10.07 -13.21
CA VAL A 109 -34.43 -8.62 -13.01
C VAL A 109 -34.58 -7.94 -14.37
N ASP A 110 -35.46 -6.94 -14.44
CA ASP A 110 -35.65 -6.13 -15.64
C ASP A 110 -34.31 -5.51 -16.07
N ALA A 111 -34.13 -5.30 -17.38
CA ALA A 111 -32.92 -4.68 -17.93
C ALA A 111 -32.77 -3.23 -17.44
N ASP A 112 -33.91 -2.57 -17.21
CA ASP A 112 -33.97 -1.23 -16.63
C ASP A 112 -33.51 -1.28 -15.16
N HIS A 113 -32.49 -0.48 -14.82
CA HIS A 113 -31.86 -0.38 -13.49
C HIS A 113 -30.99 -1.57 -13.02
N LEU A 114 -30.70 -2.56 -13.88
CA LEU A 114 -29.79 -3.67 -13.55
C LEU A 114 -28.36 -3.20 -13.20
N GLU A 115 -27.88 -2.15 -13.89
CA GLU A 115 -26.56 -1.56 -13.64
C GLU A 115 -26.50 -0.92 -12.25
N GLU A 116 -27.50 -0.12 -11.88
CA GLU A 116 -27.60 0.55 -10.57
C GLU A 116 -27.65 -0.45 -9.40
N LEU A 117 -28.39 -1.55 -9.57
CA LEU A 117 -28.44 -2.63 -8.58
C LEU A 117 -27.12 -3.38 -8.48
N ASN A 118 -26.45 -3.63 -9.61
CA ASN A 118 -25.14 -4.28 -9.62
C ASN A 118 -24.07 -3.42 -8.94
N GLU A 119 -24.07 -2.10 -9.18
CA GLU A 119 -23.21 -1.15 -8.47
C GLU A 119 -23.47 -1.15 -6.96
N ALA A 120 -24.73 -1.06 -6.55
CA ALA A 120 -25.11 -1.13 -5.14
C ALA A 120 -24.63 -2.44 -4.48
N LEU A 121 -24.71 -3.57 -5.20
CA LEU A 121 -24.19 -4.84 -4.73
C LEU A 121 -22.67 -4.87 -4.61
N VAL A 122 -21.93 -4.21 -5.51
CA VAL A 122 -20.47 -4.06 -5.38
C VAL A 122 -20.14 -3.28 -4.11
N GLU A 123 -20.81 -2.14 -3.89
CA GLU A 123 -20.63 -1.28 -2.71
C GLU A 123 -20.88 -2.04 -1.40
N VAL A 124 -22.01 -2.74 -1.28
CA VAL A 124 -22.34 -3.47 -0.04
C VAL A 124 -21.38 -4.63 0.21
N LYS A 125 -20.91 -5.31 -0.85
CA LYS A 125 -19.92 -6.38 -0.74
C LYS A 125 -18.57 -5.83 -0.29
N ASP A 126 -18.17 -4.64 -0.74
CA ASP A 126 -16.93 -3.99 -0.34
C ASP A 126 -16.99 -3.55 1.12
N ALA A 127 -18.08 -2.92 1.55
CA ALA A 127 -18.29 -2.57 2.95
C ALA A 127 -18.29 -3.82 3.85
N GLN A 128 -18.99 -4.89 3.46
CA GLN A 128 -19.03 -6.16 4.21
C GLN A 128 -17.63 -6.79 4.31
N TRP A 129 -16.89 -6.76 3.21
CA TRP A 129 -15.53 -7.28 3.15
C TRP A 129 -14.61 -6.49 4.08
N ALA A 130 -14.65 -5.17 4.04
CA ALA A 130 -13.82 -4.30 4.87
C ALA A 130 -14.01 -4.60 6.36
N VAL A 131 -15.27 -4.68 6.83
CA VAL A 131 -15.57 -5.05 8.24
C VAL A 131 -14.99 -6.42 8.59
N SER A 132 -15.17 -7.43 7.73
CA SER A 132 -14.78 -8.80 8.05
C SER A 132 -13.27 -9.05 7.97
N ASN A 133 -12.65 -8.60 6.88
CA ASN A 133 -11.30 -8.97 6.47
C ASN A 133 -10.26 -7.88 6.72
N ASP A 134 -10.66 -6.61 6.77
CA ASP A 134 -9.73 -5.50 6.98
C ASP A 134 -9.80 -4.96 8.42
N ARG A 135 -10.95 -5.09 9.10
CA ARG A 135 -11.10 -4.72 10.53
C ARG A 135 -10.97 -5.91 11.47
N ILE A 136 -11.90 -6.85 11.42
CA ILE A 136 -11.97 -7.96 12.40
C ILE A 136 -10.77 -8.90 12.27
N LYS A 137 -10.38 -9.28 11.05
CA LYS A 137 -9.18 -10.10 10.82
C LYS A 137 -7.90 -9.37 11.24
N THR A 138 -7.80 -8.06 11.00
CA THR A 138 -6.66 -7.24 11.47
C THR A 138 -6.55 -7.24 12.98
N ALA A 139 -7.65 -7.07 13.71
CA ALA A 139 -7.66 -7.18 15.17
C ALA A 139 -7.17 -8.56 15.65
N ARG A 140 -7.62 -9.65 15.01
CA ARG A 140 -7.11 -11.00 15.32
C ARG A 140 -5.61 -11.16 15.04
N SER A 141 -5.10 -10.61 13.95
CA SER A 141 -3.68 -10.63 13.64
C SER A 141 -2.86 -9.83 14.67
N ILE A 142 -3.38 -8.68 15.12
CA ILE A 142 -2.77 -7.89 16.20
C ILE A 142 -2.72 -8.70 17.50
N ALA A 143 -3.80 -9.41 17.85
CA ALA A 143 -3.81 -10.28 19.04
C ALA A 143 -2.69 -11.33 19.01
N GLY A 144 -2.41 -11.90 17.82
CA GLY A 144 -1.30 -12.82 17.63
C GLY A 144 0.08 -12.16 17.83
N LEU A 145 0.26 -10.93 17.34
CA LEU A 145 1.52 -10.18 17.50
C LEU A 145 1.78 -9.71 18.94
N LEU A 146 0.72 -9.46 19.70
CA LEU A 146 0.81 -9.08 21.13
C LEU A 146 1.31 -10.22 22.02
N ASN A 147 1.23 -11.48 21.56
CA ASN A 147 1.73 -12.67 22.25
C ASN A 147 1.37 -12.73 23.75
N GLY A 148 0.09 -12.47 24.08
CA GLY A 148 -0.42 -12.55 25.45
C GLY A 148 -0.37 -11.25 26.26
N LEU A 149 0.14 -10.15 25.72
CA LEU A 149 -0.07 -8.83 26.31
C LEU A 149 -1.56 -8.48 26.31
N ASP A 150 -2.08 -8.11 27.49
CA ASP A 150 -3.49 -7.72 27.66
C ASP A 150 -3.78 -6.39 26.94
N PRO A 151 -4.63 -6.38 25.89
CA PRO A 151 -4.95 -5.17 25.14
C PRO A 151 -5.60 -4.07 26.00
N ALA A 152 -6.33 -4.42 27.07
CA ALA A 152 -7.04 -3.45 27.91
C ALA A 152 -6.10 -2.60 28.77
N THR A 153 -4.92 -3.11 29.07
CA THR A 153 -3.90 -2.41 29.87
C THR A 153 -2.73 -1.89 29.04
N ASN A 154 -2.53 -2.39 27.82
CA ASN A 154 -1.38 -2.10 26.96
C ASN A 154 -1.77 -1.42 25.63
N HIS A 155 -2.48 -0.29 25.70
CA HIS A 155 -2.91 0.44 24.49
C HIS A 155 -1.76 0.87 23.57
N GLY A 156 -0.60 1.22 24.14
CA GLY A 156 0.60 1.55 23.37
C GLY A 156 1.10 0.38 22.53
N ALA A 157 1.07 -0.84 23.09
CA ALA A 157 1.43 -2.06 22.38
C ALA A 157 0.44 -2.36 21.23
N VAL A 158 -0.86 -2.15 21.46
CA VAL A 158 -1.88 -2.28 20.40
C VAL A 158 -1.63 -1.28 19.27
N ALA A 159 -1.31 -0.02 19.61
CA ALA A 159 -0.99 0.99 18.61
C ALA A 159 0.25 0.63 17.78
N ALA A 160 1.30 0.14 18.45
CA ALA A 160 2.53 -0.28 17.80
C ALA A 160 2.28 -1.49 16.88
N MET A 161 1.62 -2.52 17.39
CA MET A 161 1.32 -3.74 16.63
C MET A 161 0.31 -3.51 15.51
N HIS A 162 -0.54 -2.49 15.60
CA HIS A 162 -1.36 -2.06 14.47
C HIS A 162 -0.50 -1.53 13.32
N SER A 163 0.48 -0.64 13.57
CA SER A 163 1.36 -0.15 12.51
C SER A 163 2.16 -1.29 11.87
N VAL A 164 2.64 -2.23 12.69
CA VAL A 164 3.33 -3.43 12.21
C VAL A 164 2.41 -4.31 11.37
N GLN A 165 1.18 -4.56 11.84
CA GLN A 165 0.20 -5.38 11.12
C GLN A 165 -0.17 -4.78 9.76
N VAL A 166 -0.36 -3.46 9.68
CA VAL A 166 -0.60 -2.75 8.41
C VAL A 166 0.56 -3.00 7.44
N ALA A 167 1.80 -2.86 7.91
CA ALA A 167 2.97 -3.10 7.08
C ALA A 167 3.08 -4.56 6.61
N LEU A 168 2.81 -5.53 7.49
CA LEU A 168 2.83 -6.96 7.16
C LEU A 168 1.74 -7.34 6.15
N SER A 169 0.50 -6.84 6.33
CA SER A 169 -0.59 -7.05 5.37
C SER A 169 -0.28 -6.43 4.00
N ALA A 170 0.34 -5.25 3.98
CA ALA A 170 0.78 -4.63 2.74
C ALA A 170 1.87 -5.47 2.05
N ILE A 171 2.87 -5.95 2.79
CA ILE A 171 3.90 -6.85 2.23
C ILE A 171 3.27 -8.12 1.65
N ASP A 172 2.34 -8.78 2.36
CA ASP A 172 1.62 -9.98 1.88
C ASP A 172 1.01 -9.76 0.48
N ARG A 173 0.41 -8.59 0.25
CA ARG A 173 -0.19 -8.22 -1.04
C ARG A 173 0.85 -7.88 -2.10
N LEU A 174 2.01 -7.36 -1.69
CA LEU A 174 3.08 -6.91 -2.58
C LEU A 174 4.08 -8.02 -2.95
N GLU A 175 4.07 -9.16 -2.26
CA GLU A 175 4.93 -10.30 -2.59
C GLU A 175 4.72 -10.81 -4.02
N VAL A 176 3.55 -10.56 -4.63
CA VAL A 176 3.31 -10.87 -6.05
C VAL A 176 4.22 -10.08 -7.01
N ARG A 177 4.78 -8.95 -6.56
CA ARG A 177 5.71 -8.12 -7.32
C ARG A 177 7.16 -8.61 -7.15
N GLY A 178 7.51 -9.08 -5.95
CA GLY A 178 8.83 -9.60 -5.56
C GLY A 178 8.80 -10.24 -4.19
N ARG A 179 9.42 -11.43 -4.04
CA ARG A 179 9.29 -12.28 -2.84
C ARG A 179 10.57 -13.02 -2.44
N ASP A 180 11.70 -12.73 -3.06
CA ASP A 180 12.95 -13.45 -2.78
C ASP A 180 13.43 -13.17 -1.34
N SER A 181 13.05 -12.00 -0.81
CA SER A 181 13.25 -11.63 0.58
C SER A 181 12.31 -10.50 0.98
N ALA A 182 12.05 -10.36 2.28
CA ALA A 182 11.33 -9.22 2.83
C ALA A 182 11.96 -8.78 4.15
N GLY A 183 11.71 -7.53 4.53
CA GLY A 183 12.21 -6.99 5.79
C GLY A 183 11.38 -5.83 6.33
N LEU A 184 11.47 -5.65 7.65
CA LEU A 184 10.89 -4.57 8.42
C LEU A 184 11.96 -4.00 9.36
N GLN A 185 12.12 -2.68 9.33
CA GLN A 185 12.66 -1.92 10.42
C GLN A 185 11.51 -1.37 11.26
N LEU A 186 11.59 -1.57 12.58
CA LEU A 186 10.74 -0.90 13.56
C LEU A 186 11.60 0.10 14.35
N PHE A 187 11.30 1.39 14.23
CA PHE A 187 11.93 2.44 15.03
C PHE A 187 11.00 2.80 16.18
N VAL A 188 11.38 2.48 17.40
CA VAL A 188 10.59 2.69 18.63
C VAL A 188 11.12 3.89 19.40
N SER A 189 10.41 5.01 19.26
CA SER A 189 10.65 6.24 20.02
C SER A 189 9.97 6.18 21.38
N ASN A 190 10.58 6.81 22.39
CA ASN A 190 10.09 6.85 23.78
C ASN A 190 9.75 5.46 24.36
N PRO A 191 10.67 4.49 24.28
CA PRO A 191 10.41 3.12 24.74
C PRO A 191 10.08 3.11 26.24
N ALA A 192 9.24 2.17 26.66
CA ALA A 192 8.76 2.04 28.03
C ALA A 192 9.78 1.44 29.01
N ILE A 193 11.03 1.28 28.56
CA ILE A 193 12.13 0.68 29.33
C ILE A 193 13.29 1.66 29.44
N ASP A 194 14.01 1.57 30.55
CA ASP A 194 15.26 2.31 30.74
C ASP A 194 16.38 1.70 29.90
N LEU A 195 16.78 2.40 28.84
CA LEU A 195 17.83 1.95 27.92
C LEU A 195 19.22 1.94 28.55
N THR A 196 19.39 2.53 29.74
CA THR A 196 20.66 2.53 30.48
C THR A 196 20.76 1.37 31.48
N ALA A 197 19.67 0.62 31.69
CA ALA A 197 19.66 -0.51 32.60
C ALA A 197 20.62 -1.63 32.12
N PRO A 198 21.47 -2.20 32.99
CA PRO A 198 22.48 -3.21 32.59
C PRO A 198 21.91 -4.42 31.86
N ASP A 199 20.73 -4.86 32.28
CA ASP A 199 19.97 -5.99 31.74
C ASP A 199 19.43 -5.67 30.33
N VAL A 200 18.94 -4.45 30.09
CA VAL A 200 18.55 -3.99 28.74
C VAL A 200 19.77 -3.87 27.83
N LEU A 201 20.85 -3.24 28.31
CA LEU A 201 22.10 -3.14 27.56
C LEU A 201 22.66 -4.51 27.19
N SER A 202 22.56 -5.50 28.08
CA SER A 202 22.99 -6.87 27.80
C SER A 202 22.14 -7.55 26.71
N LEU A 203 20.81 -7.33 26.71
CA LEU A 203 19.92 -7.86 25.67
C LEU A 203 20.20 -7.23 24.30
N VAL A 204 20.49 -5.93 24.28
CA VAL A 204 20.83 -5.20 23.06
C VAL A 204 22.22 -5.59 22.55
N ALA A 205 23.23 -5.68 23.41
CA ALA A 205 24.61 -5.98 23.01
C ALA A 205 24.75 -7.29 22.22
N GLN A 206 23.96 -8.32 22.56
CA GLN A 206 23.94 -9.59 21.83
C GLN A 206 23.39 -9.47 20.40
N ARG A 207 22.62 -8.42 20.12
CA ARG A 207 21.90 -8.18 18.86
C ARG A 207 22.46 -6.99 18.08
N ALA A 208 23.28 -6.15 18.70
CA ALA A 208 23.87 -4.94 18.12
C ALA A 208 25.15 -5.18 17.32
N ASP A 209 25.82 -6.32 17.52
CA ASP A 209 27.08 -6.64 16.82
C ASP A 209 26.86 -7.16 15.37
N ASP A 210 25.61 -7.18 14.89
CA ASP A 210 25.34 -7.59 13.51
C ASP A 210 25.61 -6.49 12.49
N ARG A 211 26.85 -6.44 12.01
CA ARG A 211 27.31 -5.52 10.96
C ARG A 211 26.63 -5.71 9.60
N LEU A 212 25.96 -6.85 9.40
CA LEU A 212 25.24 -7.14 8.16
C LEU A 212 23.76 -6.75 8.23
N TYR A 213 23.29 -6.25 9.37
CA TYR A 213 21.93 -5.76 9.56
C TYR A 213 20.88 -6.81 9.15
N ARG A 214 21.07 -8.07 9.59
CA ARG A 214 20.19 -9.22 9.29
C ARG A 214 19.01 -9.29 10.27
N GLY A 215 18.17 -10.31 10.12
CA GLY A 215 17.03 -10.54 11.00
C GLY A 215 17.48 -10.70 12.46
N GLY A 216 16.78 -10.01 13.37
CA GLY A 216 17.07 -10.04 14.80
C GLY A 216 18.01 -8.93 15.28
N ALA A 217 18.63 -8.14 14.39
CA ALA A 217 19.48 -7.03 14.80
C ALA A 217 18.70 -5.98 15.62
N VAL A 218 19.34 -5.42 16.65
CA VAL A 218 18.79 -4.33 17.48
C VAL A 218 19.85 -3.29 17.76
N GLY A 219 19.49 -2.02 17.65
CA GLY A 219 20.34 -0.89 18.00
C GLY A 219 19.66 0.10 18.94
N ILE A 220 20.47 0.85 19.69
CA ILE A 220 20.03 2.06 20.41
C ILE A 220 20.52 3.26 19.60
N VAL A 221 19.61 4.17 19.28
CA VAL A 221 19.86 5.37 18.48
C VAL A 221 19.20 6.55 19.18
N ASP A 222 19.97 7.48 19.73
CA ASP A 222 19.48 8.73 20.34
C ASP A 222 18.30 8.55 21.31
N GLY A 223 18.36 7.53 22.16
CA GLY A 223 17.30 7.22 23.14
C GLY A 223 16.10 6.45 22.59
N ALA A 224 16.15 6.03 21.33
CA ALA A 224 15.20 5.12 20.70
C ALA A 224 15.80 3.72 20.50
N LEU A 225 14.93 2.74 20.24
CA LEU A 225 15.32 1.38 19.85
C LEU A 225 14.99 1.12 18.39
N VAL A 226 15.90 0.47 17.68
CA VAL A 226 15.68 0.03 16.30
C VAL A 226 15.70 -1.48 16.26
N PHE A 227 14.63 -2.10 15.77
CA PHE A 227 14.52 -3.54 15.58
C PHE A 227 14.47 -3.89 14.10
N VAL A 228 15.14 -4.98 13.72
CA VAL A 228 15.20 -5.45 12.34
C VAL A 228 14.68 -6.87 12.25
N TYR A 229 13.74 -7.08 11.35
CA TYR A 229 13.20 -8.40 11.03
C TYR A 229 13.36 -8.60 9.54
N LYS A 230 14.02 -9.69 9.14
CA LYS A 230 14.25 -10.01 7.73
C LYS A 230 14.06 -11.50 7.53
N ALA A 231 13.64 -11.85 6.32
CA ALA A 231 13.56 -13.20 5.84
C ALA A 231 14.02 -13.20 4.37
N ALA A 232 14.74 -14.24 3.97
CA ALA A 232 15.13 -14.45 2.58
C ALA A 232 14.94 -15.92 2.23
N ALA A 233 14.30 -16.16 1.10
CA ALA A 233 14.05 -17.49 0.55
C ALA A 233 14.22 -17.43 -0.97
N GLU A 234 15.30 -18.04 -1.47
CA GLU A 234 15.54 -18.17 -2.93
C GLU A 234 14.40 -18.95 -3.63
N ILE A 235 13.78 -19.88 -2.91
CA ILE A 235 12.63 -20.66 -3.35
C ILE A 235 11.65 -20.69 -2.17
N GLY A 236 10.50 -20.03 -2.33
CA GLY A 236 9.45 -19.96 -1.31
C GLY A 236 8.06 -19.78 -1.93
N GLU A 237 7.04 -20.00 -1.09
CA GLU A 237 5.64 -19.75 -1.41
C GLU A 237 5.20 -18.34 -1.00
N LEU A 238 4.12 -17.86 -1.61
CA LEU A 238 3.54 -16.55 -1.27
C LEU A 238 3.03 -16.58 0.18
N GLY A 239 3.60 -15.71 1.01
CA GLY A 239 3.34 -15.56 2.44
C GLY A 239 4.44 -16.14 3.35
N ASP A 240 5.44 -16.84 2.81
CA ASP A 240 6.49 -17.45 3.63
C ASP A 240 7.33 -16.41 4.38
N ASN A 241 7.75 -15.33 3.70
CA ASN A 241 8.53 -14.28 4.34
C ASN A 241 7.70 -13.57 5.41
N VAL A 242 6.46 -13.19 5.10
CA VAL A 242 5.58 -12.54 6.09
C VAL A 242 5.30 -13.46 7.28
N ALA A 243 5.13 -14.76 7.09
CA ALA A 243 4.98 -15.71 8.19
C ALA A 243 6.24 -15.76 9.08
N ALA A 244 7.44 -15.73 8.48
CA ALA A 244 8.70 -15.66 9.22
C ALA A 244 8.84 -14.35 9.99
N LEU A 245 8.52 -13.21 9.37
CA LEU A 245 8.53 -11.89 10.01
C LEU A 245 7.55 -11.84 11.19
N ARG A 246 6.31 -12.32 10.99
CA ARG A 246 5.27 -12.41 12.04
C ARG A 246 5.76 -13.18 13.25
N ARG A 247 6.34 -14.35 13.04
CA ARG A 247 6.88 -15.19 14.12
C ARG A 247 7.95 -14.44 14.91
N SER A 248 8.98 -13.93 14.23
CA SER A 248 10.10 -13.23 14.86
C SER A 248 9.65 -12.01 15.65
N ILE A 249 8.67 -11.24 15.14
CA ILE A 249 8.11 -10.07 15.85
C ILE A 249 7.30 -10.51 17.07
N SER A 250 6.45 -11.53 16.93
CA SER A 250 5.61 -12.00 18.04
C SER A 250 6.41 -12.66 19.16
N GLU A 251 7.61 -13.18 18.88
CA GLU A 251 8.46 -13.85 19.86
C GLU A 251 9.50 -12.90 20.49
N ASP A 252 9.58 -11.63 20.06
CA ASP A 252 10.55 -10.66 20.56
C ASP A 252 10.12 -10.00 21.88
N ALA A 253 10.58 -10.58 22.98
CA ALA A 253 10.32 -10.07 24.33
C ALA A 253 10.85 -8.64 24.57
N LEU A 254 11.96 -8.24 23.94
CA LEU A 254 12.51 -6.90 24.12
C LEU A 254 11.62 -5.86 23.43
N LEU A 255 11.11 -6.18 22.23
CA LEU A 255 10.14 -5.33 21.55
C LEU A 255 8.89 -5.14 22.41
N HIS A 256 8.34 -6.22 22.95
CA HIS A 256 7.16 -6.15 23.81
C HIS A 256 7.38 -5.25 25.03
N LEU A 257 8.49 -5.43 25.75
CA LEU A 257 8.84 -4.55 26.87
C LEU A 257 8.93 -3.09 26.44
N ALA A 258 9.52 -2.80 25.28
CA ALA A 258 9.69 -1.45 24.78
C ALA A 258 8.37 -0.73 24.45
N ILE A 259 7.31 -1.46 24.06
CA ILE A 259 6.05 -0.87 23.56
C ILE A 259 4.90 -0.90 24.58
N MET A 260 5.08 -1.47 25.77
CA MET A 260 4.02 -1.54 26.80
C MET A 260 3.55 -0.16 27.29
N GLY A 261 4.41 0.86 27.21
CA GLY A 261 4.13 2.22 27.64
C GLY A 261 3.25 3.00 26.65
N LYS A 262 2.36 3.85 27.17
CA LYS A 262 1.45 4.68 26.34
C LYS A 262 2.17 5.72 25.49
N SER A 263 3.41 6.07 25.83
CA SER A 263 4.23 7.05 25.10
C SER A 263 5.04 6.45 23.95
N ALA A 264 5.16 5.12 23.90
CA ALA A 264 5.94 4.45 22.86
C ALA A 264 5.29 4.69 21.50
N GLN A 265 6.09 5.14 20.53
CA GLN A 265 5.67 5.37 19.16
C GLN A 265 6.53 4.54 18.23
N ILE A 266 5.92 3.99 17.19
CA ILE A 266 6.62 3.16 16.21
C ILE A 266 6.49 3.77 14.81
N ALA A 267 7.64 3.97 14.16
CA ALA A 267 7.71 4.17 12.73
C ALA A 267 8.15 2.85 12.07
N VAL A 268 7.47 2.46 11.01
CA VAL A 268 7.75 1.22 10.29
C VAL A 268 8.25 1.55 8.90
N LEU A 269 9.40 0.99 8.52
CA LEU A 269 9.91 0.99 7.15
C LEU A 269 10.10 -0.46 6.73
N GLY A 270 9.51 -0.82 5.60
CA GLY A 270 9.40 -2.19 5.13
C GLY A 270 9.67 -2.33 3.65
N HIS A 271 10.01 -3.56 3.26
CA HIS A 271 10.26 -3.87 1.87
C HIS A 271 10.04 -5.35 1.56
N THR A 272 9.61 -5.64 0.33
CA THR A 272 9.73 -6.97 -0.29
C THR A 272 10.50 -6.86 -1.60
N ARG A 273 11.45 -7.77 -1.81
CA ARG A 273 12.49 -7.64 -2.83
C ARG A 273 12.37 -8.70 -3.92
N TRP A 274 12.50 -8.26 -5.15
CA TRP A 274 12.92 -9.04 -6.31
C TRP A 274 14.36 -8.64 -6.61
N ALA A 275 15.32 -9.54 -6.49
CA ALA A 275 16.74 -9.17 -6.60
C ALA A 275 17.12 -8.83 -8.06
N SER A 276 17.37 -7.55 -8.36
CA SER A 276 17.99 -7.07 -9.63
C SER A 276 19.50 -6.93 -9.48
N VAL A 277 19.94 -6.19 -8.45
CA VAL A 277 21.35 -5.97 -8.11
C VAL A 277 21.66 -6.54 -6.72
N GLY A 278 22.59 -7.49 -6.66
CA GLY A 278 23.02 -8.15 -5.43
C GLY A 278 22.29 -9.47 -5.15
N ILE A 279 22.96 -10.41 -4.49
CA ILE A 279 22.45 -11.77 -4.26
C ILE A 279 21.19 -11.79 -3.37
N ILE A 280 20.46 -12.90 -3.40
CA ILE A 280 19.34 -13.14 -2.49
C ILE A 280 19.91 -13.57 -1.13
N SER A 281 19.84 -12.69 -0.14
CA SER A 281 20.21 -12.99 1.26
C SER A 281 19.63 -11.95 2.22
N GLU A 282 19.54 -12.26 3.51
CA GLU A 282 19.06 -11.29 4.50
C GLU A 282 19.91 -10.00 4.55
N ALA A 283 21.23 -10.11 4.34
CA ALA A 283 22.12 -8.96 4.31
C ALA A 283 21.80 -7.99 3.15
N ASN A 284 21.19 -8.49 2.07
CA ASN A 284 20.77 -7.70 0.90
C ASN A 284 19.27 -7.37 0.93
N ALA A 285 18.50 -7.94 1.85
CA ALA A 285 17.09 -7.59 2.02
C ALA A 285 16.98 -6.19 2.62
N HIS A 286 16.05 -5.39 2.11
CA HIS A 286 15.81 -4.04 2.62
C HIS A 286 14.87 -4.07 3.84
N PRO A 287 14.88 -3.04 4.71
CA PRO A 287 15.72 -1.85 4.67
C PRO A 287 17.20 -2.12 4.99
N LEU A 288 18.10 -1.25 4.55
CA LEU A 288 19.52 -1.22 4.90
C LEU A 288 19.81 0.01 5.75
N ASN A 289 20.78 -0.07 6.67
CA ASN A 289 21.17 1.04 7.53
C ASN A 289 22.40 1.82 7.03
N SER A 290 22.80 2.89 7.72
CA SER A 290 23.95 3.73 7.38
C SER A 290 25.30 3.21 7.87
N ILE A 291 25.33 2.13 8.66
CA ILE A 291 26.56 1.64 9.29
C ILE A 291 27.51 1.06 8.23
N GLU A 292 28.76 1.52 8.24
CA GLU A 292 29.83 1.09 7.32
C GLU A 292 30.73 0.03 7.96
N ALA A 293 31.48 -0.71 7.14
CA ALA A 293 32.51 -1.61 7.62
C ALA A 293 33.63 -0.81 8.31
N GLY A 294 34.06 -1.26 9.50
CA GLY A 294 35.14 -0.59 10.24
C GLY A 294 34.72 0.63 11.07
N SER A 295 33.43 0.97 11.15
CA SER A 295 32.90 2.10 11.95
C SER A 295 33.13 2.02 13.47
N ALA A 296 33.74 0.94 13.98
CA ALA A 296 34.14 0.85 15.40
C ALA A 296 35.29 1.82 15.77
N ASP A 297 36.02 2.36 14.78
CA ASP A 297 37.23 3.20 14.96
C ASP A 297 37.25 4.46 14.06
N SER A 298 36.15 4.79 13.37
CA SER A 298 36.11 5.90 12.39
C SER A 298 35.51 7.18 12.98
N SER A 299 36.21 8.31 12.82
CA SER A 299 35.74 9.67 13.14
C SER A 299 34.68 10.22 12.18
N VAL A 300 34.10 9.37 11.31
CA VAL A 300 33.08 9.73 10.32
C VAL A 300 31.85 8.86 10.58
N VAL A 301 31.07 9.20 11.61
CA VAL A 301 29.79 8.56 11.89
C VAL A 301 28.75 9.67 11.95
N GLY A 302 27.89 9.71 10.92
CA GLY A 302 26.68 10.51 10.97
C GLY A 302 25.54 9.78 11.66
N PRO A 303 24.38 10.43 11.80
CA PRO A 303 23.25 9.83 12.48
C PRO A 303 22.81 8.56 11.77
N TYR A 304 22.11 7.71 12.52
CA TYR A 304 21.52 6.50 11.99
C TYR A 304 20.49 6.83 10.90
N VAL A 305 20.63 6.20 9.75
CA VAL A 305 19.65 6.27 8.64
C VAL A 305 19.37 4.86 8.16
N ALA A 306 18.12 4.57 7.82
CA ALA A 306 17.78 3.39 7.05
C ALA A 306 16.97 3.75 5.80
N ALA A 307 17.14 2.96 4.75
CA ALA A 307 16.42 3.16 3.50
C ALA A 307 16.04 1.84 2.82
N ALA A 308 15.00 1.93 2.00
CA ALA A 308 14.57 0.90 1.06
C ALA A 308 14.51 1.50 -0.36
N LEU A 309 14.87 0.68 -1.34
CA LEU A 309 14.91 1.04 -2.76
C LEU A 309 14.03 0.09 -3.58
N ASN A 310 13.27 0.68 -4.49
CA ASN A 310 12.69 0.04 -5.66
C ASN A 310 13.36 0.64 -6.91
N GLY A 311 13.75 -0.20 -7.86
CA GLY A 311 14.58 0.22 -8.99
C GLY A 311 16.07 0.08 -8.67
N ASP A 312 16.90 0.74 -9.45
CA ASP A 312 18.35 0.59 -9.40
C ASP A 312 19.04 1.98 -9.34
N VAL A 313 20.14 2.07 -8.58
CA VAL A 313 21.08 3.20 -8.60
C VAL A 313 22.24 2.83 -9.53
N ASP A 314 22.17 3.25 -10.78
CA ASP A 314 23.08 2.80 -11.85
C ASP A 314 24.54 3.15 -11.57
N ASN A 315 24.79 4.32 -10.97
CA ASN A 315 26.12 4.83 -10.64
C ASN A 315 26.62 4.45 -9.23
N PHE A 316 26.03 3.45 -8.56
CA PHE A 316 26.36 3.11 -7.16
C PHE A 316 27.85 2.80 -6.92
N ARG A 317 28.54 2.16 -7.88
CA ARG A 317 29.97 1.84 -7.76
C ARG A 317 30.84 3.10 -7.74
N GLU A 318 30.53 4.05 -8.61
CA GLU A 318 31.21 5.34 -8.66
C GLU A 318 30.98 6.12 -7.36
N LEU A 319 29.75 6.10 -6.85
CA LEU A 319 29.41 6.72 -5.58
C LEU A 319 30.18 6.12 -4.39
N ILE A 320 30.35 4.79 -4.37
CA ILE A 320 31.17 4.09 -3.36
C ILE A 320 32.62 4.58 -3.42
N GLU A 321 33.22 4.62 -4.62
CA GLU A 321 34.61 5.02 -4.80
C GLU A 321 34.83 6.51 -4.47
N GLN A 322 34.02 7.40 -5.05
CA GLN A 322 34.12 8.86 -4.88
C GLN A 322 33.99 9.29 -3.42
N ASN A 323 33.13 8.61 -2.66
CA ASN A 323 32.92 8.91 -1.26
C ASN A 323 33.75 8.03 -0.33
N SER A 324 34.55 7.08 -0.85
CA SER A 324 35.30 6.12 -0.02
C SER A 324 34.39 5.44 1.02
N LEU A 325 33.26 4.90 0.56
CA LEU A 325 32.35 4.15 1.41
C LEU A 325 32.94 2.76 1.70
N SER A 326 32.89 2.33 2.96
CA SER A 326 33.28 0.98 3.35
C SER A 326 32.02 0.14 3.52
N ILE A 327 31.69 -0.67 2.52
CA ILE A 327 30.51 -1.55 2.55
C ILE A 327 30.96 -2.99 2.86
N PRO A 328 30.34 -3.69 3.83
CA PRO A 328 30.60 -5.12 4.05
C PRO A 328 30.43 -5.92 2.76
N SER A 329 31.37 -6.82 2.45
CA SER A 329 31.42 -7.57 1.18
C SER A 329 30.17 -8.40 0.87
N GLU A 330 29.44 -8.80 1.90
CA GLU A 330 28.22 -9.59 1.84
C GLU A 330 26.99 -8.75 1.44
N ILE A 331 27.09 -7.43 1.58
CA ILE A 331 26.08 -6.47 1.08
C ILE A 331 26.49 -6.06 -0.33
N THR A 332 25.83 -6.69 -1.30
CA THR A 332 26.12 -6.60 -2.73
C THR A 332 25.07 -5.80 -3.52
N THR A 333 24.02 -5.34 -2.85
CA THR A 333 23.00 -4.44 -3.42
C THR A 333 23.49 -3.00 -3.43
N ASP A 334 23.13 -2.31 -4.50
CA ASP A 334 23.26 -0.87 -4.72
C ASP A 334 22.57 -0.02 -3.64
N ALA A 335 21.44 -0.48 -3.09
CA ALA A 335 20.64 0.28 -2.12
C ALA A 335 21.40 0.71 -0.85
N LYS A 336 22.52 0.07 -0.51
CA LYS A 336 23.34 0.42 0.67
C LYS A 336 23.98 1.80 0.57
N VAL A 337 24.20 2.33 -0.64
CA VAL A 337 24.78 3.67 -0.81
C VAL A 337 23.85 4.76 -0.29
N ILE A 338 22.52 4.52 -0.31
CA ILE A 338 21.51 5.48 0.09
C ILE A 338 21.66 5.89 1.56
N PRO A 339 21.46 5.00 2.56
CA PRO A 339 21.53 5.41 3.96
C PRO A 339 22.94 5.86 4.37
N ALA A 340 24.00 5.28 3.78
CA ALA A 340 25.39 5.65 4.08
C ALA A 340 25.69 7.09 3.64
N LEU A 341 25.31 7.47 2.41
CA LEU A 341 25.53 8.82 1.90
C LEU A 341 24.66 9.87 2.59
N VAL A 342 23.39 9.55 2.89
CA VAL A 342 22.51 10.46 3.64
C VAL A 342 23.11 10.73 5.02
N SER A 343 23.53 9.70 5.74
CA SER A 343 24.16 9.83 7.06
C SER A 343 25.41 10.73 7.03
N ARG A 344 26.32 10.51 6.07
CA ARG A 344 27.51 11.37 5.89
C ARG A 344 27.16 12.80 5.50
N ALA A 345 26.17 13.00 4.64
CA ALA A 345 25.74 14.31 4.20
C ALA A 345 25.15 15.13 5.37
N ILE A 346 24.46 14.48 6.31
CA ILE A 346 23.97 15.13 7.55
C ILE A 346 25.17 15.67 8.34
N SER A 347 26.16 14.84 8.67
CA SER A 347 27.36 15.28 9.40
C SER A 347 28.12 16.41 8.72
N ALA A 348 28.24 16.36 7.39
CA ALA A 348 28.94 17.41 6.64
C ALA A 348 28.18 18.76 6.65
N SER A 349 26.85 18.72 6.77
CA SER A 349 25.99 19.91 6.77
C SER A 349 25.92 20.62 8.13
N GLU A 350 26.20 19.94 9.25
CA GLU A 350 26.29 20.58 10.59
C GLU A 350 27.41 21.63 10.66
N THR A 351 28.39 21.57 9.75
CA THR A 351 29.51 22.53 9.66
C THR A 351 29.28 23.75 8.76
N SER A 352 28.18 23.82 8.00
CA SER A 352 27.88 24.93 7.07
C SER A 352 26.37 25.15 6.93
N LEU A 353 25.77 26.07 7.68
CA LEU A 353 24.38 26.48 7.48
C LEU A 353 24.29 28.00 7.24
N SER A 354 23.96 28.37 5.99
CA SER A 354 23.27 29.62 5.66
C SER A 354 21.76 29.34 5.59
N SER A 355 20.97 30.23 6.17
CA SER A 355 19.59 30.02 6.64
C SER A 355 18.45 30.25 5.64
N ASP A 356 18.68 30.24 4.33
CA ASP A 356 17.76 30.88 3.38
C ASP A 356 17.06 29.93 2.38
N SER A 357 16.89 28.64 2.68
CA SER A 357 16.10 27.72 1.83
C SER A 357 14.97 26.99 2.57
N ASP A 358 13.86 26.75 1.85
CA ASP A 358 12.69 26.01 2.34
C ASP A 358 12.96 24.49 2.56
N LEU A 359 14.14 24.01 2.14
CA LEU A 359 14.77 22.75 2.59
C LEU A 359 15.35 22.90 4.00
N SER A 360 14.59 23.53 4.91
CA SER A 360 15.01 23.75 6.28
C SER A 360 15.12 22.42 7.03
N GLY A 361 16.30 22.18 7.60
CA GLY A 361 16.65 20.94 8.31
C GLY A 361 17.76 20.16 7.63
N SER A 362 18.84 19.91 8.39
CA SER A 362 20.02 19.17 7.92
C SER A 362 19.67 17.82 7.28
N LEU A 363 18.65 17.11 7.80
CA LEU A 363 18.19 15.83 7.28
C LEU A 363 17.59 15.92 5.85
N VAL A 364 16.66 16.85 5.62
CA VAL A 364 15.96 16.97 4.33
C VAL A 364 16.94 17.41 3.24
N ALA A 365 17.79 18.40 3.55
CA ALA A 365 18.81 18.88 2.63
C ALA A 365 19.84 17.78 2.30
N ALA A 366 20.28 17.01 3.30
CA ALA A 366 21.18 15.88 3.10
C ALA A 366 20.54 14.80 2.21
N PHE A 367 19.29 14.43 2.47
CA PHE A 367 18.56 13.46 1.66
C PHE A 367 18.42 13.92 0.21
N ALA A 368 17.94 15.16 0.01
CA ALA A 368 17.76 15.74 -1.33
C ALA A 368 19.07 15.79 -2.12
N LYS A 369 20.16 16.24 -1.49
CA LYS A 369 21.50 16.24 -2.10
C LYS A 369 21.96 14.84 -2.48
N THR A 370 21.75 13.86 -1.60
CA THR A 370 22.13 12.47 -1.87
C THR A 370 21.36 11.90 -3.05
N VAL A 371 20.02 11.97 -3.05
CA VAL A 371 19.22 11.38 -4.15
C VAL A 371 19.40 12.12 -5.47
N ALA A 372 19.74 13.41 -5.45
CA ALA A 372 20.06 14.15 -6.66
C ALA A 372 21.30 13.63 -7.39
N SER A 373 22.25 13.03 -6.65
CA SER A 373 23.49 12.47 -7.22
C SER A 373 23.34 11.09 -7.87
N PHE A 374 22.15 10.48 -7.77
CA PHE A 374 21.92 9.12 -8.27
C PHE A 374 21.49 9.11 -9.74
N GLU A 375 21.97 8.14 -10.49
CA GLU A 375 21.51 7.85 -11.84
C GLU A 375 20.61 6.61 -11.82
N GLY A 376 19.59 6.59 -12.69
CA GLY A 376 18.64 5.47 -12.79
C GLY A 376 17.18 5.84 -12.50
N SER A 377 16.34 4.81 -12.46
CA SER A 377 14.90 4.89 -12.17
C SER A 377 14.66 4.30 -10.79
N MET A 378 14.21 5.14 -9.85
CA MET A 378 14.22 4.81 -8.43
C MET A 378 13.02 5.35 -7.68
N ALA A 379 12.50 4.54 -6.77
CA ALA A 379 11.65 4.94 -5.67
C ALA A 379 12.39 4.61 -4.37
N ILE A 380 12.56 5.60 -3.50
CA ILE A 380 13.32 5.49 -2.25
C ILE A 380 12.41 5.90 -1.10
N ALA A 381 12.46 5.15 -0.01
CA ALA A 381 11.93 5.56 1.29
C ALA A 381 13.05 5.47 2.33
N ALA A 382 13.22 6.52 3.13
CA ALA A 382 14.24 6.60 4.17
C ALA A 382 13.68 7.15 5.49
N HIS A 383 14.22 6.64 6.60
CA HIS A 383 13.91 7.06 7.96
C HIS A 383 15.22 7.27 8.73
N SER A 384 15.27 8.27 9.61
CA SER A 384 16.50 8.68 10.30
C SER A 384 16.27 8.85 11.78
N GLY A 385 17.29 8.52 12.58
CA GLY A 385 17.32 8.82 14.02
C GLY A 385 17.47 10.32 14.31
N ALA A 386 17.98 11.10 13.36
CA ALA A 386 18.17 12.55 13.53
C ALA A 386 16.84 13.32 13.64
N ASP A 387 15.81 12.85 12.92
CA ASP A 387 14.44 13.32 13.09
C ASP A 387 13.48 12.13 12.89
N PRO A 388 13.13 11.42 13.99
CA PRO A 388 12.33 10.21 13.91
C PRO A 388 10.88 10.47 13.53
N ASN A 389 10.42 11.73 13.54
CA ASN A 389 9.07 12.12 13.14
C ASN A 389 8.95 12.35 11.63
N GLN A 390 10.05 12.31 10.88
CA GLN A 390 10.03 12.50 9.43
C GLN A 390 10.25 11.17 8.69
N LEU A 391 9.42 10.94 7.67
CA LEU A 391 9.71 9.94 6.63
C LEU A 391 10.04 10.67 5.32
N LEU A 392 11.13 10.26 4.69
CA LEU A 392 11.65 10.86 3.47
C LEU A 392 11.38 9.93 2.29
N LEU A 393 10.83 10.46 1.21
CA LEU A 393 10.53 9.72 0.00
C LEU A 393 11.18 10.42 -1.20
N ALA A 394 11.62 9.65 -2.20
CA ALA A 394 12.05 10.19 -3.49
C ALA A 394 11.59 9.29 -4.63
N LEU A 395 11.16 9.89 -5.75
CA LEU A 395 10.78 9.18 -6.97
C LEU A 395 11.41 9.86 -8.19
N ARG A 396 12.07 9.09 -9.05
CA ARG A 396 12.65 9.55 -10.32
C ARG A 396 12.42 8.49 -11.41
N GLY A 397 11.94 8.93 -12.57
CA GLY A 397 11.64 8.08 -13.73
C GLY A 397 10.26 7.41 -13.68
N SER A 398 9.85 6.80 -14.80
CA SER A 398 8.55 6.12 -14.97
C SER A 398 8.46 4.73 -14.35
N GLY A 399 9.61 4.08 -14.13
CA GLY A 399 9.65 2.64 -13.89
C GLY A 399 9.19 2.22 -12.49
N GLN A 400 9.07 3.18 -11.56
CA GLN A 400 8.71 2.95 -10.17
C GLN A 400 7.54 3.85 -9.77
N ALA A 401 6.88 3.54 -8.66
CA ALA A 401 5.79 4.34 -8.13
C ALA A 401 5.84 4.36 -6.60
N LEU A 402 5.29 5.43 -6.03
CA LEU A 402 5.01 5.58 -4.60
C LEU A 402 3.64 6.25 -4.42
N TYR A 403 2.89 5.73 -3.47
CA TYR A 403 1.56 6.16 -3.10
C TYR A 403 1.55 6.45 -1.61
N ILE A 404 1.03 7.61 -1.21
CA ILE A 404 0.87 8.03 0.18
C ILE A 404 -0.61 7.95 0.52
N GLY A 405 -1.02 6.84 1.12
CA GLY A 405 -2.38 6.65 1.64
C GLY A 405 -2.62 7.53 2.86
N LEU A 406 -3.76 8.22 2.86
CA LEU A 406 -4.24 9.02 4.00
C LEU A 406 -5.22 8.18 4.83
N ALA A 407 -4.73 7.64 5.95
CA ALA A 407 -5.55 6.99 6.97
C ALA A 407 -5.68 7.89 8.21
N ASP A 408 -6.72 7.71 9.03
CA ASP A 408 -7.14 8.66 10.08
C ASP A 408 -6.00 9.34 10.88
N ASP A 409 -5.03 8.54 11.36
CA ASP A 409 -3.89 9.01 12.17
C ASP A 409 -2.54 8.53 11.66
N SER A 410 -2.47 8.11 10.39
CA SER A 410 -1.24 7.58 9.81
C SER A 410 -1.14 7.84 8.32
N TYR A 411 0.10 8.02 7.87
CA TYR A 411 0.44 7.80 6.46
C TYR A 411 0.80 6.34 6.26
N VAL A 412 0.19 5.74 5.24
CA VAL A 412 0.58 4.41 4.73
C VAL A 412 1.20 4.61 3.37
N VAL A 413 2.52 4.47 3.28
CA VAL A 413 3.24 4.56 2.02
C VAL A 413 3.38 3.17 1.43
N ALA A 414 3.05 3.02 0.15
CA ALA A 414 3.32 1.80 -0.59
C ALA A 414 3.76 2.10 -2.02
N SER A 415 4.50 1.20 -2.66
CA SER A 415 4.87 1.35 -4.08
C SER A 415 3.78 0.92 -5.07
N GLU A 416 2.64 0.43 -4.57
CA GLU A 416 1.44 0.11 -5.35
C GLU A 416 0.19 0.44 -4.53
N PRO A 417 -0.96 0.74 -5.18
CA PRO A 417 -2.20 1.01 -4.48
C PRO A 417 -2.63 -0.14 -3.56
N TYR A 418 -2.32 -1.39 -3.92
CA TYR A 418 -2.66 -2.57 -3.11
C TYR A 418 -2.13 -2.54 -1.68
N GLY A 419 -1.01 -1.84 -1.45
CA GLY A 419 -0.43 -1.67 -0.12
C GLY A 419 -1.10 -0.57 0.72
N VAL A 420 -1.92 0.31 0.12
CA VAL A 420 -2.59 1.40 0.84
C VAL A 420 -4.07 1.14 1.10
N VAL A 421 -4.75 0.41 0.20
CA VAL A 421 -6.23 0.33 0.14
C VAL A 421 -6.89 -0.37 1.33
N GLU A 422 -6.14 -1.12 2.13
CA GLU A 422 -6.65 -1.65 3.39
C GLU A 422 -6.94 -0.53 4.38
N GLU A 423 -6.09 0.49 4.50
CA GLU A 423 -6.25 1.54 5.53
C GLU A 423 -6.73 2.88 4.98
N ALA A 424 -6.50 3.15 3.70
CA ALA A 424 -6.79 4.42 3.07
C ALA A 424 -7.48 4.24 1.72
N SER A 425 -8.65 4.85 1.56
CA SER A 425 -9.38 4.90 0.28
C SER A 425 -8.90 6.04 -0.63
N GLN A 426 -8.09 6.97 -0.10
CA GLN A 426 -7.52 8.09 -0.83
C GLN A 426 -6.01 8.12 -0.65
N TYR A 427 -5.31 8.52 -1.70
CA TYR A 427 -3.86 8.63 -1.69
C TYR A 427 -3.37 9.77 -2.57
N VAL A 428 -2.16 10.25 -2.27
CA VAL A 428 -1.35 11.07 -3.18
C VAL A 428 -0.39 10.16 -3.92
N ARG A 429 -0.37 10.22 -5.25
CA ARG A 429 0.59 9.48 -6.09
C ARG A 429 1.77 10.40 -6.41
N LEU A 430 2.99 9.93 -6.20
CA LEU A 430 4.18 10.66 -6.64
C LEU A 430 4.34 10.56 -8.16
N ASP A 431 4.91 11.62 -8.74
CA ASP A 431 5.23 11.72 -10.16
C ASP A 431 6.75 11.74 -10.36
N GLY A 432 7.24 10.81 -11.18
CA GLY A 432 8.66 10.65 -11.49
C GLY A 432 9.11 11.34 -12.78
N GLU A 433 8.19 11.86 -13.59
CA GLU A 433 8.45 12.27 -14.98
C GLU A 433 7.93 13.64 -15.35
N THR A 434 6.82 14.11 -14.78
CA THR A 434 6.27 15.43 -15.13
C THR A 434 7.25 16.53 -14.69
N PRO A 435 7.57 17.52 -15.55
CA PRO A 435 8.37 18.68 -15.16
C PRO A 435 7.74 19.41 -13.98
N SER A 436 8.56 19.92 -13.07
CA SER A 436 8.10 20.68 -11.90
C SER A 436 7.42 22.00 -12.26
N ASP A 437 7.72 22.53 -13.45
CA ASP A 437 7.04 23.66 -14.07
C ASP A 437 6.51 23.23 -15.44
N LEU A 438 5.19 23.15 -15.58
CA LEU A 438 4.54 22.70 -16.82
C LEU A 438 4.76 23.67 -17.99
N ASP A 439 5.07 24.94 -17.71
CA ASP A 439 5.38 25.94 -18.73
C ASP A 439 6.85 25.88 -19.17
N ASN A 440 7.69 25.11 -18.46
CA ASN A 440 9.11 24.91 -18.76
C ASN A 440 9.45 23.41 -18.92
N PRO A 441 9.48 22.87 -20.16
CA PRO A 441 9.81 21.46 -20.40
C PRO A 441 11.21 21.00 -19.92
N GLU A 442 12.13 21.95 -19.70
CA GLU A 442 13.49 21.73 -19.17
C GLU A 442 13.55 21.77 -17.63
N ALA A 443 12.43 22.06 -16.95
CA ALA A 443 12.36 22.05 -15.50
C ALA A 443 12.66 20.66 -14.93
N SER A 444 13.12 20.65 -13.69
CA SER A 444 13.50 19.42 -12.98
C SER A 444 12.33 18.43 -12.92
N ARG A 445 12.64 17.14 -13.02
CA ARG A 445 11.67 16.03 -13.00
C ARG A 445 11.87 15.17 -11.77
N GLY A 446 10.82 14.46 -11.39
CA GLY A 446 10.78 13.65 -10.19
C GLY A 446 10.52 14.48 -8.94
N GLN A 447 10.22 13.78 -7.86
CA GLN A 447 9.72 14.38 -6.63
C GLN A 447 10.47 13.84 -5.41
N ILE A 448 10.71 14.74 -4.45
CA ILE A 448 11.15 14.45 -3.09
C ILE A 448 10.00 14.84 -2.17
N VAL A 449 9.61 13.95 -1.27
CA VAL A 449 8.51 14.20 -0.32
C VAL A 449 8.99 13.98 1.11
N VAL A 450 8.57 14.84 2.02
CA VAL A 450 8.74 14.69 3.46
C VAL A 450 7.38 14.56 4.11
N LEU A 451 7.19 13.51 4.89
CA LEU A 451 6.00 13.28 5.70
C LEU A 451 6.29 13.59 7.16
N ASP A 452 5.43 14.38 7.79
CA ASP A 452 5.49 14.70 9.22
C ASP A 452 4.51 13.83 10.02
N ALA A 453 5.04 13.03 10.94
CA ALA A 453 4.27 12.15 11.82
C ALA A 453 3.22 12.92 12.62
N ALA A 454 3.49 14.15 13.08
CA ALA A 454 2.58 14.93 13.91
C ALA A 454 1.26 15.30 13.18
N LEU A 455 1.32 15.37 11.85
CA LEU A 455 0.21 15.73 10.98
C LEU A 455 -0.30 14.52 10.16
N ALA A 456 0.11 13.31 10.55
CA ALA A 456 -0.22 12.09 9.83
C ALA A 456 -1.73 11.90 9.62
N GLY A 457 -2.09 11.47 8.41
CA GLY A 457 -3.47 11.34 7.95
C GLY A 457 -4.04 12.55 7.21
N SER A 458 -3.27 13.64 7.07
CA SER A 458 -3.71 14.86 6.40
C SER A 458 -2.76 15.31 5.28
N LEU A 459 -3.22 16.14 4.34
CA LEU A 459 -2.32 16.76 3.35
C LEU A 459 -1.34 17.75 3.98
N ALA A 460 -1.68 18.35 5.13
CA ALA A 460 -0.86 19.39 5.76
C ALA A 460 0.51 18.89 6.25
N GLY A 461 0.66 17.58 6.50
CA GLY A 461 1.93 16.96 6.85
C GLY A 461 2.77 16.50 5.66
N ILE A 462 2.37 16.82 4.42
CA ILE A 462 3.10 16.45 3.20
C ILE A 462 3.79 17.69 2.64
N ARG A 463 5.11 17.67 2.59
CA ARG A 463 5.92 18.66 1.87
C ARG A 463 6.53 18.00 0.64
N ARG A 464 6.38 18.61 -0.54
CA ARG A 464 6.84 18.05 -1.82
C ARG A 464 7.73 19.05 -2.53
N PHE A 465 8.82 18.55 -3.12
CA PHE A 465 9.85 19.32 -3.79
C PHE A 465 10.26 18.62 -5.09
N SER A 466 10.72 19.37 -6.08
CA SER A 466 11.51 18.85 -7.19
C SER A 466 12.96 18.59 -6.76
N TYR A 467 13.73 17.88 -7.59
CA TYR A 467 15.13 17.58 -7.29
C TYR A 467 16.06 18.80 -7.33
N ASP A 468 15.63 19.93 -7.89
CA ASP A 468 16.36 21.20 -7.83
C ASP A 468 16.04 22.02 -6.57
N GLY A 469 15.11 21.53 -5.73
CA GLY A 469 14.69 22.16 -4.48
C GLY A 469 13.47 23.07 -4.60
N SER A 470 12.89 23.24 -5.80
CA SER A 470 11.66 24.01 -5.97
C SER A 470 10.49 23.34 -5.23
N VAL A 471 9.68 24.12 -4.53
CA VAL A 471 8.49 23.63 -3.82
C VAL A 471 7.40 23.27 -4.83
N ILE A 472 6.76 22.12 -4.65
CA ILE A 472 5.59 21.70 -5.42
C ILE A 472 4.43 21.59 -4.43
N GLU A 473 3.47 22.50 -4.53
CA GLU A 473 2.28 22.53 -3.66
C GLU A 473 1.52 21.21 -3.71
N VAL A 474 0.94 20.80 -2.59
CA VAL A 474 0.11 19.59 -2.48
C VAL A 474 -1.30 20.01 -2.09
N GLY A 475 -2.27 19.69 -2.95
CA GLY A 475 -3.67 20.12 -2.81
C GLY A 475 -4.66 18.96 -2.86
N ALA A 476 -5.95 19.30 -2.73
CA ALA A 476 -7.03 18.31 -2.79
C ALA A 476 -7.16 17.66 -4.18
N GLU A 477 -6.68 18.33 -5.21
CA GLU A 477 -6.58 17.86 -6.59
C GLU A 477 -5.56 16.71 -6.77
N ASP A 478 -4.57 16.59 -5.88
CA ASP A 478 -3.62 15.48 -5.89
C ASP A 478 -4.23 14.19 -5.30
N LEU A 479 -5.40 14.27 -4.65
CA LEU A 479 -6.05 13.12 -4.04
C LEU A 479 -6.75 12.27 -5.08
N ALA A 480 -6.19 11.09 -5.34
CA ALA A 480 -6.87 10.04 -6.06
C ALA A 480 -7.68 9.16 -5.09
N ARG A 481 -8.83 8.67 -5.55
CA ARG A 481 -9.59 7.61 -4.86
C ARG A 481 -9.18 6.27 -5.46
N ALA A 482 -8.96 5.29 -4.60
CA ALA A 482 -8.69 3.93 -5.05
C ALA A 482 -9.93 3.31 -5.69
N GLU A 483 -9.78 2.77 -6.89
CA GLU A 483 -10.81 2.01 -7.61
C GLU A 483 -10.74 0.50 -7.32
N VAL A 484 -9.71 0.07 -6.59
CA VAL A 484 -9.48 -1.32 -6.19
C VAL A 484 -9.63 -1.44 -4.68
N THR A 485 -10.22 -2.54 -4.25
CA THR A 485 -10.34 -2.90 -2.82
C THR A 485 -9.50 -4.12 -2.49
N THR A 486 -9.33 -4.41 -1.20
CA THR A 486 -8.68 -5.65 -0.72
C THR A 486 -9.45 -6.91 -1.13
N ARG A 487 -10.76 -6.81 -1.41
CA ARG A 487 -11.59 -7.90 -1.92
C ARG A 487 -11.17 -8.32 -3.32
N ASP A 488 -10.87 -7.35 -4.18
CA ASP A 488 -10.60 -7.59 -5.59
C ASP A 488 -9.23 -8.28 -5.81
N ILE A 489 -8.31 -8.10 -4.85
CA ILE A 489 -6.94 -8.65 -4.87
C ILE A 489 -6.75 -9.82 -3.90
N ASP A 490 -7.83 -10.37 -3.33
CA ASP A 490 -7.73 -11.53 -2.46
C ASP A 490 -7.42 -12.81 -3.25
N ARG A 491 -6.53 -13.66 -2.71
CA ARG A 491 -6.19 -14.96 -3.30
C ARG A 491 -7.25 -16.03 -2.97
N GLY A 492 -8.09 -15.80 -1.96
CA GLY A 492 -9.02 -16.78 -1.44
C GLY A 492 -8.31 -18.03 -0.92
N ALA A 493 -8.97 -19.19 -1.05
CA ALA A 493 -8.42 -20.48 -0.63
C ALA A 493 -7.46 -21.11 -1.66
N PHE A 494 -7.12 -20.40 -2.75
CA PHE A 494 -6.27 -20.95 -3.79
C PHE A 494 -4.79 -20.92 -3.39
N PRO A 495 -4.00 -21.94 -3.75
CA PRO A 495 -2.56 -21.95 -3.49
C PRO A 495 -1.81 -20.85 -4.26
N HIS A 496 -2.29 -20.44 -5.45
CA HIS A 496 -1.70 -19.36 -6.22
C HIS A 496 -2.74 -18.62 -7.08
N PHE A 497 -2.50 -17.32 -7.33
CA PHE A 497 -3.40 -16.46 -8.11
C PHE A 497 -3.69 -17.01 -9.51
N LEU A 498 -2.70 -17.60 -10.19
CA LEU A 498 -2.93 -18.18 -11.51
C LEU A 498 -4.03 -19.27 -11.52
N LEU A 499 -4.12 -20.12 -10.49
CA LEU A 499 -5.17 -21.13 -10.41
C LEU A 499 -6.53 -20.49 -10.13
N LYS A 500 -6.57 -19.48 -9.24
CA LYS A 500 -7.76 -18.68 -8.98
C LYS A 500 -8.28 -18.06 -10.27
N GLU A 501 -7.45 -17.28 -10.96
CA GLU A 501 -7.83 -16.52 -12.15
C GLU A 501 -8.29 -17.40 -13.31
N ILE A 502 -7.62 -18.54 -13.54
CA ILE A 502 -8.08 -19.54 -14.53
C ILE A 502 -9.45 -20.10 -14.12
N SER A 503 -9.61 -20.49 -12.86
CA SER A 503 -10.84 -21.11 -12.35
C SER A 503 -12.02 -20.14 -12.35
N GLU A 504 -11.76 -18.85 -12.07
CA GLU A 504 -12.77 -17.78 -12.04
C GLU A 504 -13.09 -17.21 -13.43
N SER A 505 -12.27 -17.51 -14.45
CA SER A 505 -12.42 -16.95 -15.80
C SER A 505 -13.84 -17.06 -16.40
N PRO A 506 -14.64 -18.14 -16.22
CA PRO A 506 -16.00 -18.18 -16.76
C PRO A 506 -16.93 -17.18 -16.07
N ALA A 507 -16.79 -17.02 -14.75
CA ALA A 507 -17.60 -16.07 -13.98
C ALA A 507 -17.16 -14.63 -14.27
N SER A 508 -15.85 -14.37 -14.37
CA SER A 508 -15.30 -13.08 -14.78
C SER A 508 -15.79 -12.67 -16.17
N PHE A 509 -15.78 -13.59 -17.14
CA PHE A 509 -16.32 -13.33 -18.48
C PHE A 509 -17.82 -13.00 -18.45
N ARG A 510 -18.62 -13.76 -17.68
CA ARG A 510 -20.05 -13.46 -17.50
C ARG A 510 -20.27 -12.08 -16.88
N LYS A 511 -19.47 -11.70 -15.87
CA LYS A 511 -19.53 -10.37 -15.24
C LYS A 511 -19.17 -9.25 -16.22
N THR A 512 -18.15 -9.45 -17.07
CA THR A 512 -17.80 -8.48 -18.12
C THR A 512 -18.94 -8.21 -19.10
N LEU A 513 -19.76 -9.23 -19.40
CA LEU A 513 -20.91 -9.10 -20.29
C LEU A 513 -22.20 -8.62 -19.60
N ARG A 514 -22.29 -8.73 -18.26
CA ARG A 514 -23.45 -8.32 -17.49
C ARG A 514 -23.75 -6.84 -17.72
N ALA A 515 -25.04 -6.51 -17.88
CA ALA A 515 -25.53 -5.17 -18.23
C ALA A 515 -25.03 -4.62 -19.58
N LYS A 516 -24.14 -5.32 -20.29
CA LYS A 516 -23.64 -4.93 -21.62
C LYS A 516 -24.25 -5.71 -22.77
N LEU A 517 -24.73 -6.93 -22.51
CA LEU A 517 -25.52 -7.72 -23.45
C LEU A 517 -26.90 -7.92 -22.84
N ILE A 518 -27.89 -7.17 -23.33
CA ILE A 518 -29.24 -7.11 -22.79
C ILE A 518 -30.25 -7.61 -23.82
N GLU A 519 -31.36 -8.16 -23.36
CA GLU A 519 -32.47 -8.56 -24.24
C GLU A 519 -33.48 -7.41 -24.33
N ARG A 520 -33.77 -6.94 -25.55
CA ARG A 520 -34.85 -5.99 -25.85
C ARG A 520 -35.72 -6.58 -26.94
N ASP A 521 -37.03 -6.70 -26.69
CA ASP A 521 -38.01 -7.27 -27.62
C ASP A 521 -37.65 -8.67 -28.18
N GLY A 522 -37.03 -9.53 -27.36
CA GLY A 522 -36.60 -10.87 -27.78
C GLY A 522 -35.30 -10.90 -28.58
N VAL A 523 -34.59 -9.78 -28.67
CA VAL A 523 -33.32 -9.64 -29.41
C VAL A 523 -32.21 -9.21 -28.46
N LEU A 524 -31.06 -9.89 -28.56
CA LEU A 524 -29.86 -9.48 -27.84
C LEU A 524 -29.27 -8.21 -28.45
N VAL A 525 -29.11 -7.18 -27.63
CA VAL A 525 -28.56 -5.88 -27.97
C VAL A 525 -27.34 -5.62 -27.09
N VAL A 526 -26.29 -5.06 -27.70
CA VAL A 526 -25.10 -4.63 -26.97
C VAL A 526 -25.27 -3.18 -26.52
N ASP A 527 -25.17 -2.92 -25.23
CA ASP A 527 -25.17 -1.58 -24.64
C ASP A 527 -23.93 -1.37 -23.77
N VAL A 528 -22.90 -0.73 -24.32
CA VAL A 528 -21.65 -0.48 -23.58
C VAL A 528 -21.66 0.82 -22.78
N GLY A 529 -22.77 1.57 -22.78
CA GLY A 529 -22.87 2.88 -22.14
C GLY A 529 -22.18 4.00 -22.93
N ARG A 530 -22.38 5.25 -22.48
CA ARG A 530 -21.76 6.46 -23.09
C ARG A 530 -20.36 6.72 -22.58
N ASP A 531 -20.00 6.20 -21.41
CA ASP A 531 -18.65 6.38 -20.87
C ASP A 531 -17.62 5.52 -21.62
N ALA A 532 -17.96 4.26 -21.93
CA ALA A 532 -17.08 3.38 -22.69
C ALA A 532 -17.01 3.75 -24.19
N LEU A 533 -18.10 4.28 -24.75
CA LEU A 533 -18.15 4.73 -26.15
C LEU A 533 -18.88 6.08 -26.23
N PRO A 534 -18.18 7.21 -26.05
CA PRO A 534 -18.77 8.55 -26.06
C PRO A 534 -19.44 8.90 -27.37
N ASP A 535 -20.47 9.76 -27.33
CA ASP A 535 -21.21 10.21 -28.53
C ASP A 535 -20.27 10.77 -29.60
N SER A 536 -19.22 11.49 -29.20
CA SER A 536 -18.21 12.03 -30.12
C SER A 536 -17.45 10.95 -30.89
N ILE A 537 -17.23 9.77 -30.29
CA ILE A 537 -16.61 8.62 -30.96
C ILE A 537 -17.65 7.89 -31.82
N ARG A 538 -18.88 7.71 -31.31
CA ARG A 538 -20.00 7.11 -32.05
C ARG A 538 -20.28 7.85 -33.35
N GLU A 539 -20.39 9.18 -33.29
CA GLU A 539 -20.60 10.06 -34.43
C GLU A 539 -19.46 9.98 -35.45
N LYS A 540 -18.20 9.94 -34.98
CA LYS A 540 -17.04 9.81 -35.86
C LYS A 540 -16.98 8.45 -36.54
N LEU A 541 -17.37 7.37 -35.85
CA LEU A 541 -17.50 6.03 -36.44
C LEU A 541 -18.65 5.99 -37.46
N SER A 542 -19.84 6.49 -37.11
CA SER A 542 -21.02 6.45 -37.98
C SER A 542 -20.92 7.34 -39.21
N SER A 543 -20.22 8.47 -39.11
CA SER A 543 -19.95 9.38 -40.24
C SER A 543 -18.78 8.92 -41.12
N GLY A 544 -18.01 7.91 -40.72
CA GLY A 544 -16.77 7.50 -41.40
C GLY A 544 -15.63 8.52 -41.28
N ALA A 545 -15.72 9.45 -40.33
CA ALA A 545 -14.64 10.38 -40.01
C ALA A 545 -13.48 9.65 -39.31
N LEU A 546 -13.78 8.65 -38.48
CA LEU A 546 -12.80 7.73 -37.91
C LEU A 546 -12.56 6.60 -38.91
N ARG A 547 -11.37 6.57 -39.51
CA ARG A 547 -11.00 5.59 -40.56
C ARG A 547 -9.94 4.59 -40.13
N ARG A 548 -9.34 4.77 -38.96
CA ARG A 548 -8.24 3.94 -38.48
C ARG A 548 -8.34 3.69 -36.98
N VAL A 549 -8.15 2.43 -36.58
CA VAL A 549 -8.03 1.99 -35.18
C VAL A 549 -6.70 1.27 -35.03
N LEU A 550 -5.89 1.72 -34.06
CA LEU A 550 -4.65 1.07 -33.69
C LEU A 550 -4.84 0.39 -32.33
N VAL A 551 -4.61 -0.92 -32.28
CA VAL A 551 -4.68 -1.71 -31.05
C VAL A 551 -3.27 -1.96 -30.55
N ILE A 552 -2.89 -1.30 -29.46
CA ILE A 552 -1.52 -1.30 -28.95
C ILE A 552 -1.45 -2.07 -27.63
N GLY A 553 -0.47 -2.95 -27.48
CA GLY A 553 -0.24 -3.69 -26.25
C GLY A 553 1.15 -4.32 -26.16
N GLN A 554 1.49 -4.88 -25.00
CA GLN A 554 2.72 -5.67 -24.78
C GLN A 554 2.37 -7.07 -24.27
N GLY A 555 3.22 -8.06 -24.55
CA GLY A 555 3.04 -9.45 -24.07
C GLY A 555 1.66 -10.02 -24.40
N THR A 556 0.98 -10.61 -23.41
CA THR A 556 -0.36 -11.20 -23.57
C THR A 556 -1.43 -10.18 -23.97
N ALA A 557 -1.30 -8.90 -23.57
CA ALA A 557 -2.23 -7.86 -23.99
C ALA A 557 -2.11 -7.57 -25.50
N ALA A 558 -0.91 -7.66 -26.09
CA ALA A 558 -0.73 -7.57 -27.54
C ALA A 558 -1.41 -8.74 -28.26
N VAL A 559 -1.35 -9.95 -27.69
CA VAL A 559 -2.03 -11.13 -28.25
C VAL A 559 -3.55 -10.96 -28.25
N ALA A 560 -4.13 -10.47 -27.14
CA ALA A 560 -5.55 -10.13 -27.09
C ALA A 560 -5.90 -9.03 -28.12
N GLY A 561 -5.05 -8.01 -28.24
CA GLY A 561 -5.21 -6.92 -29.19
C GLY A 561 -5.19 -7.38 -30.66
N GLN A 562 -4.35 -8.36 -31.00
CA GLN A 562 -4.32 -8.98 -32.33
C GLN A 562 -5.65 -9.67 -32.65
N SER A 563 -6.21 -10.41 -31.69
CA SER A 563 -7.52 -11.05 -31.86
C SER A 563 -8.64 -10.03 -32.06
N LEU A 564 -8.63 -8.94 -31.29
CA LEU A 564 -9.59 -7.85 -31.45
C LEU A 564 -9.47 -7.18 -32.83
N ALA A 565 -8.24 -6.86 -33.25
CA ALA A 565 -8.00 -6.20 -34.53
C ALA A 565 -8.48 -7.06 -35.70
N ALA A 566 -8.22 -8.37 -35.67
CA ALA A 566 -8.68 -9.31 -36.69
C ALA A 566 -10.22 -9.38 -36.76
N ALA A 567 -10.89 -9.51 -35.61
CA ALA A 567 -12.35 -9.56 -35.55
C ALA A 567 -12.99 -8.24 -36.02
N LEU A 568 -12.44 -7.10 -35.60
CA LEU A 568 -12.97 -5.79 -35.97
C LEU A 568 -12.75 -5.47 -37.46
N ALA A 569 -11.61 -5.87 -38.02
CA ALA A 569 -11.33 -5.75 -39.46
C ALA A 569 -12.31 -6.56 -40.31
N ASP A 570 -12.64 -7.78 -39.90
CA ASP A 570 -13.62 -8.64 -40.60
C ASP A 570 -15.02 -8.01 -40.57
N LEU A 571 -15.44 -7.46 -39.42
CA LEU A 571 -16.75 -6.81 -39.25
C LEU A 571 -16.87 -5.46 -39.97
N ALA A 572 -15.81 -4.64 -39.96
CA ALA A 572 -15.83 -3.29 -40.54
C ALA A 572 -15.53 -3.26 -42.05
N GLY A 573 -14.96 -4.34 -42.60
CA GLY A 573 -14.58 -4.42 -44.01
C GLY A 573 -13.61 -3.29 -44.41
N SER A 574 -13.89 -2.62 -45.54
CA SER A 574 -13.05 -1.53 -46.04
C SER A 574 -13.33 -0.15 -45.41
N GLN A 575 -14.31 -0.04 -44.51
CA GLN A 575 -14.70 1.23 -43.91
C GLN A 575 -13.75 1.68 -42.79
N LEU A 576 -13.07 0.74 -42.16
CA LEU A 576 -12.16 0.98 -41.04
C LEU A 576 -10.87 0.17 -41.21
N VAL A 577 -9.74 0.85 -41.20
CA VAL A 577 -8.43 0.20 -41.16
C VAL A 577 -8.12 -0.14 -39.69
N VAL A 578 -8.02 -1.42 -39.36
CA VAL A 578 -7.72 -1.87 -38.00
C VAL A 578 -6.39 -2.60 -37.99
N GLU A 579 -5.46 -2.15 -37.15
CA GLU A 579 -4.11 -2.70 -37.06
C GLU A 579 -3.76 -2.99 -35.60
N ALA A 580 -3.11 -4.12 -35.35
CA ALA A 580 -2.52 -4.43 -34.05
C ALA A 580 -1.01 -4.13 -34.09
N LEU A 581 -0.53 -3.35 -33.13
CA LEU A 581 0.86 -2.94 -33.03
C LEU A 581 1.43 -3.34 -31.66
N PRO A 582 2.48 -4.18 -31.61
CA PRO A 582 3.25 -4.36 -30.38
C PRO A 582 3.83 -3.02 -29.92
N ALA A 583 3.70 -2.65 -28.66
CA ALA A 583 4.18 -1.34 -28.18
C ALA A 583 5.70 -1.17 -28.31
N THR A 584 6.45 -2.28 -28.42
CA THR A 584 7.89 -2.25 -28.73
C THR A 584 8.19 -1.59 -30.07
N GLU A 585 7.27 -1.61 -31.03
CA GLU A 585 7.42 -0.93 -32.32
C GLU A 585 7.24 0.59 -32.22
N LEU A 586 6.68 1.08 -31.10
CA LEU A 586 6.56 2.51 -30.79
C LEU A 586 7.69 3.03 -29.91
N SER A 587 8.46 2.11 -29.32
CA SER A 587 9.63 2.40 -28.48
C SER A 587 10.86 2.49 -29.39
N GLY A 588 10.89 3.51 -30.26
CA GLY A 588 11.97 3.78 -31.22
C GLY A 588 12.71 5.07 -30.91
#